data_AF-A0A1I2LGA1-F1
#
_entry.id   AF-A0A1I2LGA1-F1
#
_cell.length_a   1.000
_cell.length_b   1.000
_cell.length_c   1.000
_cell.angle_alpha   90.00
_cell.angle_beta   90.00
_cell.angle_gamma   90.00
#
_symmetry.space_group_name_H-M   'P 1'
#
loop_
_entity.id
_entity.type
_entity.pdbx_description
1 polymer ?
#
loop_
_entity_poly.entity_id
_entity_poly.type
_entity_poly.pdbx_seq_one_letter_code
_entity_poly.pdbx_strand_id
1 'polypeptide(L)'
;MFSVRDIGLFKLMSASSRPAKKDIYDLYYTTEEISLIKLYKDLLEKYKQFNNKEDQNIFDIDTEESVIDNPLLLLLFDSSYKVSKTR
;
A
#
# COMPACT_ATOMS: atom_id res chain seq x y z
N MET A 1 -16.21 1.91 14.11
CA MET A 1 -14.89 1.37 14.52
C MET A 1 -14.29 0.71 13.29
N PHE A 2 -13.07 1.03 12.90
CA PHE A 2 -12.43 0.43 11.72
C PHE A 2 -12.10 -1.03 11.98
N SER A 3 -12.27 -1.89 10.98
CA SER A 3 -11.88 -3.30 11.10
C SER A 3 -10.36 -3.46 10.94
N VAL A 4 -9.83 -4.60 11.40
CA VAL A 4 -8.42 -4.96 11.17
C VAL A 4 -8.08 -4.97 9.68
N ARG A 5 -9.04 -5.37 8.83
CA ARG A 5 -8.93 -5.31 7.36
C ARG A 5 -8.72 -3.88 6.87
N ASP A 6 -9.50 -2.93 7.36
CA ASP A 6 -9.38 -1.53 6.95
C ASP A 6 -8.01 -0.97 7.35
N ILE A 7 -7.56 -1.27 8.57
CA ILE A 7 -6.24 -0.88 9.06
C ILE A 7 -5.14 -1.48 8.18
N GLY A 8 -5.22 -2.77 7.85
CA GLY A 8 -4.27 -3.46 6.99
C GLY A 8 -4.17 -2.83 5.59
N LEU A 9 -5.30 -2.47 4.99
CA LEU A 9 -5.34 -1.79 3.70
C LEU A 9 -4.69 -0.41 3.75
N PHE A 10 -4.97 0.37 4.81
CA PHE A 10 -4.31 1.66 4.99
C PHE A 10 -2.81 1.51 5.19
N LYS A 11 -2.36 0.54 5.98
CA LYS A 11 -0.92 0.28 6.20
C LYS A 11 -0.23 -0.19 4.93
N LEU A 12 -0.89 -1.01 4.13
CA LEU A 12 -0.37 -1.46 2.85
C LEU A 12 -0.11 -0.28 1.88
N MET A 13 -1.04 0.69 1.81
CA MET A 13 -0.86 1.90 1.01
C MET A 13 0.17 2.86 1.60
N SER A 14 0.12 3.12 2.92
CA SER A 14 1.03 4.09 3.55
C SER A 14 2.47 3.59 3.58
N ALA A 15 2.69 2.28 3.74
CA ALA A 15 4.02 1.69 3.72
C ALA A 15 4.70 1.78 2.35
N SER A 16 3.93 1.82 1.26
CA SER A 16 4.47 1.97 -0.10
C SER A 16 4.67 3.42 -0.53
N SER A 17 3.83 4.36 -0.09
CA SER A 17 3.95 5.78 -0.45
C SER A 17 4.91 6.53 0.47
N ARG A 18 4.86 6.27 1.78
CA ARG A 18 5.75 6.85 2.78
C ARG A 18 6.41 5.74 3.60
N PRO A 19 7.56 5.21 3.14
CA PRO A 19 8.17 4.03 3.72
C PRO A 19 8.75 4.29 5.12
N ALA A 20 7.90 4.17 6.14
CA ALA A 20 8.28 4.22 7.53
C ALA A 20 8.36 2.80 8.10
N LYS A 21 9.47 2.50 8.79
CA LYS A 21 9.67 1.17 9.42
C LYS A 21 8.50 0.75 10.30
N LYS A 22 7.90 1.71 11.02
CA LYS A 22 6.72 1.48 11.87
C LYS A 22 5.54 0.91 11.08
N ASP A 23 5.24 1.45 9.90
CA ASP A 23 4.10 1.00 9.10
C ASP A 23 4.31 -0.43 8.58
N ILE A 24 5.55 -0.83 8.30
CA ILE A 24 5.91 -2.22 7.94
C ILE A 24 5.72 -3.17 9.13
N TYR A 25 6.11 -2.77 10.34
CA TYR A 25 5.85 -3.57 11.54
C TYR A 25 4.36 -3.72 11.83
N ASP A 26 3.60 -2.62 11.71
CA ASP A 26 2.14 -2.64 11.89
C ASP A 26 1.46 -3.53 10.83
N LEU A 27 1.95 -3.48 9.57
CA LEU A 27 1.49 -4.35 8.49
C LEU A 27 1.83 -5.82 8.79
N TYR A 28 3.05 -6.12 9.22
CA TYR A 28 3.45 -7.46 9.64
C TYR A 28 2.53 -8.01 10.73
N TYR A 29 2.27 -7.22 11.78
CA TYR A 29 1.37 -7.62 12.85
C TYR A 29 -0.06 -7.89 12.34
N THR A 30 -0.54 -7.08 11.40
CA THR A 30 -1.85 -7.30 10.76
C THR A 30 -1.88 -8.63 9.97
N THR A 31 -0.74 -9.08 9.44
CA THR A 31 -0.66 -10.33 8.67
C THR A 31 -0.79 -11.60 9.49
N GLU A 32 -0.68 -11.51 10.82
CA GLU A 32 -1.00 -12.60 11.74
C GLU A 32 -2.51 -12.95 11.71
N GLU A 33 -3.37 -11.97 11.37
CA GLU A 33 -4.83 -12.17 11.25
C GLU A 33 -5.29 -12.27 9.79
N ILE A 34 -4.74 -11.45 8.89
CA ILE A 34 -5.16 -11.37 7.48
C ILE A 34 -3.93 -11.43 6.58
N SER A 35 -3.79 -12.50 5.79
CA SER A 35 -2.61 -12.67 4.93
C SER A 35 -2.36 -11.48 4.00
N LEU A 36 -1.08 -11.16 3.78
CA LEU A 36 -0.67 -10.05 2.90
C LEU A 36 -1.29 -10.18 1.49
N ILE A 37 -1.37 -11.41 0.96
CA ILE A 37 -1.98 -11.71 -0.34
C ILE A 37 -3.47 -11.34 -0.34
N LYS A 38 -4.19 -11.59 0.76
CA LYS A 38 -5.60 -11.22 0.87
C LYS A 38 -5.76 -9.70 0.93
N LEU A 39 -4.96 -9.01 1.74
CA LEU A 39 -4.94 -7.55 1.79
C LEU A 39 -4.66 -6.94 0.41
N TYR A 40 -3.72 -7.50 -0.35
CA TYR A 40 -3.41 -7.06 -1.70
C TYR A 40 -4.60 -7.21 -2.66
N LYS A 41 -5.27 -8.37 -2.65
CA LYS A 41 -6.45 -8.60 -3.48
C LYS A 41 -7.58 -7.64 -3.12
N ASP A 42 -7.79 -7.41 -1.82
CA ASP A 42 -8.80 -6.49 -1.31
C ASP A 42 -8.51 -5.04 -1.72
N LEU A 43 -7.24 -4.64 -1.72
CA LEU A 43 -6.81 -3.33 -2.21
C LEU A 43 -7.05 -3.18 -3.71
N LEU A 44 -6.69 -4.20 -4.50
CA LEU A 44 -6.94 -4.23 -5.95
C LEU A 44 -8.43 -4.13 -6.29
N GLU A 45 -9.29 -4.83 -5.55
CA GLU A 45 -10.75 -4.75 -5.72
C GLU A 45 -11.27 -3.33 -5.43
N LYS A 46 -10.81 -2.70 -4.35
CA LYS A 46 -11.16 -1.30 -4.04
C LYS A 46 -10.68 -0.34 -5.12
N TYR A 47 -9.45 -0.49 -5.60
CA TYR A 47 -8.91 0.38 -6.64
C TYR A 47 -9.70 0.26 -7.94
N LYS A 48 -10.12 -0.96 -8.33
CA LYS A 48 -11.01 -1.16 -9.49
C LYS A 48 -12.36 -0.48 -9.33
N GLN A 49 -12.86 -0.35 -8.10
CA GLN A 49 -14.16 0.23 -7.82
C GLN A 49 -14.13 1.77 -7.74
N PHE A 50 -13.02 2.35 -7.25
CA PHE A 50 -12.92 3.77 -6.87
C PHE A 50 -11.76 4.51 -7.55
N ASN A 51 -11.47 4.20 -8.81
CA ASN A 51 -10.39 4.84 -9.58
C ASN A 51 -10.91 5.55 -10.84
N ASN A 52 -12.19 5.95 -10.86
CA ASN A 52 -12.68 6.82 -11.90
C ASN A 52 -12.17 8.25 -11.65
N LYS A 53 -12.15 9.09 -12.69
CA LYS A 53 -11.74 10.50 -12.55
C LYS A 53 -12.55 11.28 -11.51
N GLU A 54 -13.80 10.86 -11.28
CA GLU A 54 -14.71 11.46 -10.31
C GLU A 54 -14.38 11.05 -8.87
N ASP A 55 -13.68 9.93 -8.68
CA ASP A 55 -13.24 9.42 -7.37
C ASP A 55 -11.88 10.01 -6.97
N GLN A 56 -11.14 10.58 -7.93
CA GLN A 56 -9.83 11.18 -7.71
C GLN A 56 -9.91 12.46 -6.87
N ASN A 57 -8.92 12.65 -6.01
CA ASN A 57 -8.81 13.77 -5.11
C ASN A 57 -7.39 14.37 -5.16
N ILE A 58 -7.10 15.31 -4.26
CA ILE A 58 -5.81 16.03 -4.22
C ILE A 58 -4.58 15.12 -4.04
N PHE A 59 -4.76 13.90 -3.53
CA PHE A 59 -3.69 12.92 -3.33
C PHE A 59 -3.38 12.10 -4.59
N ASP A 60 -4.25 12.12 -5.60
CA ASP A 60 -4.07 11.40 -6.87
C ASP A 60 -3.36 12.25 -7.94
N ILE A 61 -2.97 13.49 -7.59
CA ILE A 61 -2.30 14.44 -8.50
C ILE A 61 -0.85 14.03 -8.76
N ASP A 62 -0.17 13.57 -7.72
CA ASP A 62 1.15 12.98 -7.83
C ASP A 62 0.93 11.55 -8.32
N THR A 63 1.29 11.28 -9.57
CA THR A 63 1.24 9.94 -10.18
C THR A 63 2.27 9.02 -9.51
N GLU A 64 2.15 8.79 -8.21
CA GLU A 64 3.00 7.90 -7.45
C GLU A 64 2.69 6.45 -7.86
N GLU A 65 3.73 5.62 -7.92
CA GLU A 65 3.51 4.19 -8.09
C GLU A 65 2.77 3.65 -6.87
N SER A 66 1.69 2.90 -7.11
CA SER A 66 0.98 2.17 -6.08
C SER A 66 1.66 0.83 -5.81
N VAL A 67 1.50 0.31 -4.60
CA VAL A 67 1.89 -1.08 -4.26
C VAL A 67 1.20 -2.11 -5.16
N ILE A 68 0.05 -1.76 -5.76
CA ILE A 68 -0.69 -2.60 -6.70
C ILE A 68 0.06 -2.76 -8.03
N ASP A 69 0.79 -1.73 -8.45
CA ASP A 69 1.57 -1.74 -9.69
C ASP A 69 2.98 -2.26 -9.43
N ASN A 70 3.55 -1.93 -8.26
CA ASN A 70 4.89 -2.31 -7.86
C ASN A 70 4.94 -2.77 -6.39
N PRO A 71 4.81 -4.09 -6.13
CA PRO A 71 4.90 -4.63 -4.76
C PRO A 71 6.25 -4.38 -4.08
N LEU A 72 7.31 -4.10 -4.86
CA LEU A 72 8.65 -3.86 -4.32
C LEU A 72 8.76 -2.53 -3.55
N LEU A 73 7.78 -1.63 -3.69
CA LEU A 73 7.69 -0.42 -2.88
C LEU A 73 7.65 -0.70 -1.38
N LEU A 74 7.14 -1.87 -0.97
CA LEU A 74 7.15 -2.32 0.42
C LEU A 74 8.54 -2.59 0.98
N LEU A 75 9.59 -2.57 0.16
CA LEU A 75 10.98 -2.73 0.59
C LEU A 75 11.70 -1.39 0.78
N LEU A 76 11.08 -0.26 0.40
CA LEU A 76 11.67 1.07 0.50
C LEU A 76 11.95 1.53 1.95
N PHE A 77 11.38 0.85 2.95
CA PHE A 77 11.67 1.13 4.37
C PHE A 77 13.10 0.77 4.76
N ASP A 78 13.76 -0.10 3.99
CA ASP A 78 15.14 -0.47 4.19
C ASP A 78 16.05 0.49 3.41
N SER A 79 16.89 1.21 4.13
CA SER A 79 17.90 2.13 3.55
C SER A 79 18.91 1.45 2.63
N SER A 80 19.04 0.12 2.71
CA SER A 80 19.88 -0.66 1.80
C SER A 80 19.20 -0.96 0.47
N TYR A 81 17.87 -0.89 0.41
CA TYR A 81 17.09 -1.18 -0.77
C TYR A 81 17.02 0.04 -1.69
N LYS A 82 17.61 -0.08 -2.89
CA LYS A 82 17.45 0.90 -3.95
C LYS A 82 16.53 0.30 -5.00
N VAL A 83 15.31 0.82 -5.12
CA VAL A 83 14.49 0.57 -6.33
C VAL A 83 15.30 1.09 -7.50
N SER A 84 15.74 0.19 -8.38
CA SER A 84 16.28 0.60 -9.67
C SER A 84 15.15 1.31 -10.42
N LYS A 85 15.22 2.64 -10.54
CA LYS A 85 14.32 3.39 -11.42
C LYS A 85 14.52 2.87 -12.84
N THR A 86 13.67 1.95 -13.27
CA THR A 86 13.55 1.63 -14.70
C THR A 86 12.96 2.89 -15.33
N ARG A 87 13.78 3.56 -16.16
CA ARG A 87 13.40 4.74 -16.93
C ARG A 87 12.46 4.37 -18.06
#